data_AF-A0A957JMH3-F1
#
_entry.id   AF-A0A957JMH3-F1
#
_cell.length_a   1.000
_cell.length_b   1.000
_cell.length_c   1.000
_cell.angle_alpha   90.00
_cell.angle_beta   90.00
_cell.angle_gamma   90.00
#
_symmetry.space_group_name_H-M   'P 1'
#
loop_
_entity.id
_entity.type
_entity.pdbx_description
1 polymer ?
#
loop_
_entity_poly.entity_id
_entity_poly.type
_entity_poly.pdbx_seq_one_letter_code
_entity_poly.pdbx_strand_id
1 'polypeptide(L)'
;MNTMDAVKVMVSGQVAQLGERVERGMAVMCSDGVRVGMVAALLWDGAAHCVTDLLLCQLPTTAVYRQIPLALVERVAETAVYLTIPAANLPQLPAYEPPDPT
;
A
#
# COMPACT_ATOMS: atom_id res chain seq x y z
N MET A 1 0.65 6.02 -29.63
CA MET A 1 0.64 5.27 -28.35
C MET A 1 0.76 6.30 -27.25
N ASN A 2 -0.28 6.42 -26.42
CA ASN A 2 -0.48 7.55 -25.52
C ASN A 2 0.25 7.28 -24.19
N THR A 3 1.16 8.16 -23.78
CA THR A 3 2.03 8.03 -22.60
C THR A 3 1.30 8.28 -21.27
N MET A 4 0.03 7.91 -21.14
CA MET A 4 -0.81 8.27 -19.99
C MET A 4 -1.07 7.14 -18.97
N ASP A 5 -0.64 5.91 -19.27
CA ASP A 5 -0.83 4.73 -18.40
C ASP A 5 0.28 4.56 -17.35
N ALA A 6 0.80 5.66 -16.80
CA ALA A 6 1.88 5.62 -15.82
C ALA A 6 1.35 5.33 -14.41
N VAL A 7 2.00 4.41 -13.70
CA VAL A 7 1.81 4.23 -12.25
C VAL A 7 2.24 5.51 -11.53
N LYS A 8 1.38 6.01 -10.64
CA LYS A 8 1.64 7.22 -9.85
C LYS A 8 1.66 6.91 -8.37
N VAL A 9 2.64 7.48 -7.68
CA VAL A 9 2.73 7.42 -6.21
C VAL A 9 1.92 8.58 -5.61
N MET A 10 1.00 8.26 -4.70
CA MET A 10 0.13 9.24 -4.05
C MET A 10 0.31 9.23 -2.53
N VAL A 11 0.11 10.39 -1.89
CA VAL A 11 0.21 10.53 -0.42
C VAL A 11 -1.09 10.14 0.29
N SER A 12 -2.23 10.27 -0.38
CA SER A 12 -3.54 9.84 0.10
C SER A 12 -4.48 9.55 -1.08
N GLY A 13 -5.56 8.83 -0.83
CA GLY A 13 -6.51 8.45 -1.87
C GLY A 13 -7.68 7.64 -1.32
N GLN A 14 -8.80 7.70 -2.03
CA GLN A 14 -9.96 6.88 -1.71
C GLN A 14 -9.79 5.49 -2.34
N VAL A 15 -9.95 4.46 -1.52
CA VAL A 15 -9.90 3.08 -2.01
C VAL A 15 -11.33 2.62 -2.26
N ALA A 16 -11.76 2.64 -3.53
CA ALA A 16 -13.14 2.39 -3.92
C ALA A 16 -13.71 1.07 -3.36
N GLN A 17 -12.88 0.02 -3.30
CA GLN A 17 -13.26 -1.30 -2.80
C GLN A 17 -13.50 -1.35 -1.28
N LEU A 18 -12.94 -0.38 -0.54
CA LEU A 18 -13.00 -0.33 0.92
C LEU A 18 -13.93 0.78 1.43
N GLY A 19 -14.42 1.66 0.54
CA GLY A 19 -15.27 2.80 0.88
C GLY A 19 -14.55 3.94 1.62
N GLU A 20 -13.34 3.68 2.11
CA GLU A 20 -12.60 4.55 3.02
C GLU A 20 -11.39 5.22 2.36
N ARG A 21 -10.95 6.32 2.98
CA ARG A 21 -9.73 7.04 2.59
C ARG A 21 -8.51 6.43 3.28
N VAL A 22 -7.45 6.19 2.51
CA VAL A 22 -6.16 5.78 3.05
C VAL A 22 -5.17 6.93 2.91
N GLU A 23 -4.37 7.14 3.95
CA GLU A 23 -3.41 8.22 4.04
C GLU A 23 -2.03 7.71 4.48
N ARG A 24 -1.00 8.39 4.00
CA ARG A 24 0.36 8.21 4.50
C ARG A 24 0.39 8.41 6.01
N GLY A 25 1.09 7.51 6.70
CA GLY A 25 1.26 7.55 8.14
C GLY A 25 0.31 6.66 8.93
N MET A 26 -0.78 6.19 8.31
CA MET A 26 -1.68 5.21 8.94
C MET A 26 -0.92 3.95 9.32
N ALA A 27 -1.24 3.38 10.49
CA ALA A 27 -0.63 2.13 10.93
C ALA A 27 -1.07 0.97 10.03
N VAL A 28 -0.18 0.01 9.78
CA VAL A 28 -0.53 -1.23 9.09
C VAL A 28 -0.48 -2.39 10.08
N MET A 29 -1.61 -3.08 10.22
CA MET A 29 -1.84 -4.17 11.15
C MET A 29 -2.05 -5.47 10.37
N CYS A 30 -1.38 -6.55 10.77
CA CYS A 30 -1.62 -7.88 10.22
C CYS A 30 -2.79 -8.58 10.93
N SER A 31 -3.26 -9.70 10.36
CA SER A 31 -4.40 -10.46 10.90
C SER A 31 -4.12 -11.16 12.23
N ASP A 32 -2.84 -11.32 12.58
CA ASP A 32 -2.37 -11.76 13.90
C ASP A 32 -2.32 -10.63 14.95
N GLY A 33 -2.77 -9.42 14.58
CA GLY A 33 -2.80 -8.24 15.45
C GLY A 33 -1.45 -7.52 15.57
N VAL A 34 -0.42 -7.96 14.83
CA VAL A 34 0.90 -7.33 14.88
C VAL A 34 0.93 -6.06 14.02
N ARG A 35 1.42 -4.96 14.59
CA ARG A 35 1.74 -3.76 13.82
C ARG A 35 3.05 -3.98 13.07
N VAL A 36 2.97 -3.96 11.74
CA VAL A 36 4.13 -4.21 10.85
C VAL A 36 4.75 -2.95 10.27
N GLY A 37 4.07 -1.81 10.40
CA GLY A 37 4.62 -0.54 9.94
C GLY A 37 3.58 0.54 9.75
N MET A 38 3.80 1.33 8.71
CA MET A 38 2.92 2.43 8.32
C MET A 38 2.82 2.57 6.81
N VAL A 39 1.68 3.09 6.34
CA VAL A 39 1.48 3.44 4.94
C VAL A 39 2.46 4.54 4.56
N ALA A 40 3.33 4.25 3.60
CA ALA A 40 4.27 5.21 3.04
C ALA A 40 3.63 6.01 1.90
N ALA A 41 2.85 5.34 1.05
CA ALA A 41 2.13 5.92 -0.09
C ALA A 41 1.08 4.94 -0.65
N LEU A 42 0.35 5.38 -1.66
CA LEU A 42 -0.54 4.56 -2.50
C LEU A 42 0.00 4.49 -3.92
N LEU A 43 -0.22 3.38 -4.60
CA LEU A 43 0.03 3.26 -6.03
C LEU A 43 -1.28 3.38 -6.79
N TRP A 44 -1.35 4.37 -7.66
CA TRP A 44 -2.44 4.58 -8.60
C TRP A 44 -2.05 4.03 -9.96
N ASP A 45 -2.85 3.12 -10.50
CA ASP A 45 -2.73 2.65 -11.87
C ASP A 45 -3.46 3.61 -12.81
N GLY A 46 -2.69 4.22 -13.72
CA GLY A 46 -3.22 5.13 -14.74
C GLY A 46 -4.17 4.44 -15.72
N ALA A 47 -3.91 3.18 -16.07
CA ALA A 47 -4.75 2.43 -17.03
C ALA A 47 -6.07 1.98 -16.39
N ALA A 48 -6.01 1.48 -15.16
CA ALA A 48 -7.21 1.05 -14.42
C ALA A 48 -7.96 2.22 -13.76
N HIS A 49 -7.36 3.41 -13.71
CA HIS A 49 -7.88 4.59 -13.02
C HIS A 49 -8.31 4.30 -11.57
N CYS A 50 -7.50 3.54 -10.85
CA CYS A 50 -7.75 3.20 -9.45
C CYS A 50 -6.47 3.00 -8.65
N VAL A 51 -6.58 3.03 -7.33
CA VAL A 51 -5.51 2.56 -6.44
C VAL A 51 -5.46 1.04 -6.55
N THR A 52 -4.27 0.47 -6.74
CA THR A 52 -4.06 -0.99 -6.82
C THR A 52 -3.31 -1.54 -5.61
N ASP A 53 -2.41 -0.74 -5.05
CA ASP A 53 -1.50 -1.16 -3.99
C ASP A 53 -1.25 -0.05 -2.96
N LEU A 54 -0.85 -0.47 -1.76
CA LEU A 54 -0.28 0.38 -0.73
C LEU A 54 1.23 0.15 -0.67
N LEU A 55 2.01 1.22 -0.48
CA LEU A 55 3.41 1.09 -0.10
C LEU A 55 3.52 1.05 1.41
N LEU A 56 4.17 0.01 1.93
CA LEU A 56 4.46 -0.15 3.33
C LEU A 56 5.90 0.26 3.64
N CYS A 57 6.05 1.16 4.61
CA CYS A 57 7.29 1.31 5.36
C CYS A 57 7.28 0.31 6.52
N GLN A 58 8.09 -0.75 6.43
CA GLN A 58 8.17 -1.80 7.46
C GLN A 58 8.84 -1.28 8.75
N LEU A 59 8.52 -1.91 9.88
CA LEU A 59 9.23 -1.76 11.14
C LEU A 59 10.15 -2.99 11.39
N PRO A 60 11.41 -2.81 11.81
CA PRO A 60 12.11 -1.53 11.93
C PRO A 60 12.24 -0.83 10.57
N THR A 61 12.29 0.50 10.56
CA THR A 61 12.35 1.30 9.33
C THR A 61 13.53 0.89 8.47
N THR A 62 13.26 0.52 7.22
CA THR A 62 14.28 0.23 6.21
C THR A 62 14.11 1.14 5.00
N ALA A 63 15.11 1.19 4.12
CA ALA A 63 15.00 1.88 2.84
C ALA A 63 14.13 1.13 1.81
N VAL A 64 13.65 -0.08 2.15
CA VAL A 64 12.85 -0.93 1.26
C VAL A 64 11.37 -0.76 1.61
N TYR A 65 10.62 -0.29 0.63
CA TYR A 65 9.15 -0.29 0.70
C TYR A 65 8.63 -1.62 0.16
N ARG A 66 7.58 -2.16 0.78
CA ARG A 66 6.87 -3.34 0.26
C ARG A 66 5.57 -2.92 -0.39
N GLN A 67 5.23 -3.51 -1.52
CA GLN A 67 3.91 -3.32 -2.13
C GLN A 67 2.92 -4.29 -1.49
N ILE A 68 1.82 -3.75 -0.98
CA ILE A 68 0.69 -4.51 -0.46
C ILE A 68 -0.45 -4.37 -1.47
N PRO A 69 -0.81 -5.44 -2.19
CA PRO A 69 -2.01 -5.45 -3.03
C PRO A 69 -3.25 -5.15 -2.19
N LEU A 70 -4.17 -4.33 -2.72
CA LEU A 70 -5.42 -4.02 -2.01
C LEU A 70 -6.26 -5.26 -1.68
N ALA A 71 -6.12 -6.35 -2.46
CA ALA A 71 -6.76 -7.63 -2.17
C ALA A 71 -6.34 -8.25 -0.82
N LEU A 72 -5.22 -7.80 -0.23
CA LEU A 72 -4.77 -8.22 1.09
C LEU A 72 -5.27 -7.29 2.20
N VAL A 73 -5.97 -6.21 1.87
CA VAL A 73 -6.54 -5.27 2.85
C VAL A 73 -7.94 -5.76 3.22
N GLU A 74 -8.13 -6.09 4.48
CA GLU A 74 -9.43 -6.50 5.02
C GLU A 74 -10.35 -5.30 5.23
N ARG A 75 -9.81 -4.25 5.87
CA ARG A 75 -10.55 -3.03 6.19
C ARG A 75 -9.61 -1.87 6.48
N VAL A 76 -10.16 -0.67 6.39
CA VAL A 76 -9.53 0.58 6.83
C VAL A 76 -10.36 1.12 7.98
N ALA A 77 -9.69 1.56 9.04
CA ALA A 77 -10.29 2.32 10.14
C ALA A 77 -9.63 3.69 10.19
N GLU A 78 -10.13 4.59 11.05
CA GLU A 78 -9.70 6.00 11.12
C GLU A 78 -8.18 6.23 11.10
N THR A 79 -7.39 5.34 11.73
CA THR A 79 -5.92 5.51 11.86
C THR A 79 -5.11 4.30 11.41
N ALA A 80 -5.76 3.25 10.91
CA ALA A 80 -5.09 1.99 10.61
C ALA A 80 -5.69 1.24 9.41
N VAL A 81 -4.81 0.55 8.68
CA VAL A 81 -5.13 -0.42 7.64
C VAL A 81 -4.92 -1.82 8.22
N TYR A 82 -5.90 -2.70 8.06
CA TYR A 82 -5.85 -4.08 8.54
C TYR A 82 -5.69 -5.03 7.35
N LEU A 83 -4.71 -5.91 7.43
CA LEU A 83 -4.41 -6.91 6.41
C LEU A 83 -5.01 -8.26 6.78
N THR A 84 -5.35 -9.05 5.77
CA THR A 84 -5.83 -10.43 5.93
C THR A 84 -4.72 -11.42 6.24
N ILE A 85 -3.44 -11.04 6.04
CA ILE A 85 -2.28 -11.92 6.20
C ILE A 85 -1.56 -11.73 7.55
N PRO A 86 -0.93 -12.79 8.11
CA PRO A 86 -0.08 -12.67 9.28
C PRO A 86 1.26 -11.99 8.96
N ALA A 87 1.92 -11.42 9.98
CA ALA A 87 3.16 -10.67 9.81
C ALA A 87 4.31 -11.52 9.23
N ALA A 88 4.30 -12.83 9.49
CA ALA A 88 5.30 -13.78 8.97
C ALA A 88 5.33 -13.85 7.43
N ASN A 89 4.22 -13.53 6.75
CA ASN A 89 4.12 -13.58 5.29
C ASN A 89 4.55 -12.27 4.63
N LEU A 90 4.69 -11.20 5.42
CA LEU A 90 4.98 -9.86 4.92
C LEU A 90 6.33 -9.74 4.18
N PRO A 91 7.42 -10.42 4.60
CA PRO A 91 8.70 -10.39 3.86
C PRO A 91 8.63 -10.99 2.46
N GLN A 92 7.60 -11.79 2.15
CA GLN A 92 7.40 -12.44 0.85
C GLN A 92 6.75 -11.51 -0.17
N LEU A 93 6.20 -10.38 0.27
CA LEU A 93 5.62 -9.36 -0.63
C LEU A 93 6.72 -8.71 -1.47
N PRO A 94 6.43 -8.30 -2.71
CA PRO A 94 7.42 -7.65 -3.57
C PRO A 94 7.93 -6.35 -2.93
N ALA A 95 9.22 -6.10 -3.11
CA ALA A 95 9.79 -4.79 -2.84
C ALA A 95 9.34 -3.83 -3.95
N TYR A 96 9.04 -2.59 -3.58
CA TYR A 96 8.73 -1.55 -4.54
C TYR A 96 10.01 -1.05 -5.18
N GLU A 97 10.06 -1.14 -6.50
CA GLU A 97 11.08 -0.49 -7.33
C GLU A 97 10.41 0.69 -8.05
N PRO A 98 10.84 1.94 -7.78
CA PRO A 98 10.33 3.08 -8.52
C PRO A 98 10.71 2.92 -10.00
N PRO A 99 9.81 3.30 -10.93
CA PRO A 99 10.17 3.32 -12.35
C PRO A 99 11.35 4.27 -12.57
N ASP A 100 12.30 3.86 -13.42
CA ASP A 100 13.47 4.66 -13.73
C ASP A 100 13.07 6.07 -14.17
N PRO A 101 13.68 7.13 -13.62
CA PRO A 101 13.45 8.49 -14.08
C PRO A 101 14.01 8.60 -15.51
N THR A 102 13.12 8.54 -16.50
CA THR A 102 13.47 8.73 -17.92
C THR A 102 13.65 10.19 -18.26
#